data_AF-A0AAP9MF45-F1
#
_entry.id   AF-A0AAP9MF45-F1
#
_cell.length_a   1.000
_cell.length_b   1.000
_cell.length_c   1.000
_cell.angle_alpha   90.00
_cell.angle_beta   90.00
_cell.angle_gamma   90.00
#
_symmetry.space_group_name_H-M   'P 1'
#
loop_
_entity.id
_entity.type
_entity.pdbx_description
1 polymer ?
#
loop_
_entity_poly.entity_id
_entity_poly.type
_entity_poly.pdbx_seq_one_letter_code
_entity_poly.pdbx_strand_id
1 'polypeptide(L)'
;MSNYTISGINDKLKLPFELFSIDIIVSRLEKLKGADNNPISNFYQLDEATRSKIRKHTYQENARFFAYIKFCNVNGDKYGLVGGKTNYTSPDLDFSKNYENSSTSFARKYLSNNNLDWDKTVIIIEHIPTHDKESDDEMALFIECFLQREFNLFES
;
A
#
# COMPACT_ATOMS: atom_id res chain seq x y z
N MET A 1 14.00 11.91 11.53
CA MET A 1 12.76 12.39 10.87
C MET A 1 11.60 12.06 11.79
N SER A 2 10.67 13.00 12.01
CA SER A 2 9.60 12.92 13.01
C SER A 2 8.28 12.51 12.39
N ASN A 3 7.45 11.80 13.16
CA ASN A 3 6.11 11.36 12.79
C ASN A 3 5.13 12.55 12.65
N TYR A 4 4.16 12.45 11.74
CA TYR A 4 3.12 13.47 11.53
C TYR A 4 1.80 13.06 12.18
N THR A 5 1.21 13.92 13.01
CA THR A 5 -0.07 13.70 13.70
C THR A 5 -1.13 14.65 13.15
N ILE A 6 -2.31 14.15 12.79
CA ILE A 6 -3.38 14.95 12.16
C ILE A 6 -4.42 15.42 13.17
N SER A 7 -4.91 16.65 12.99
CA SER A 7 -6.10 17.20 13.66
C SER A 7 -7.23 17.40 12.64
N GLY A 8 -8.47 17.00 12.97
CA GLY A 8 -9.63 17.24 12.08
C GLY A 8 -10.64 16.08 11.90
N ILE A 9 -10.61 15.02 12.72
CA ILE A 9 -11.65 13.99 12.75
C ILE A 9 -12.59 14.30 13.93
N ASN A 10 -13.91 14.06 13.75
CA ASN A 10 -14.98 14.11 14.78
C ASN A 10 -14.39 13.96 16.19
N ASP A 11 -14.56 14.95 17.05
CA ASP A 11 -13.83 15.06 18.33
C ASP A 11 -14.00 13.86 19.28
N LYS A 12 -14.97 12.97 18.99
CA LYS A 12 -15.23 11.72 19.71
C LYS A 12 -14.53 10.48 19.11
N LEU A 13 -13.81 10.60 18.00
CA LEU A 13 -13.09 9.55 17.27
C LEU A 13 -11.60 9.90 17.12
N LYS A 14 -10.95 10.32 18.21
CA LYS A 14 -9.51 10.61 18.23
C LYS A 14 -8.73 9.36 18.62
N LEU A 15 -8.61 8.41 17.71
CA LEU A 15 -7.48 7.49 17.76
C LEU A 15 -6.27 8.23 17.16
N PRO A 16 -5.09 8.20 17.80
CA PRO A 16 -3.88 8.76 17.20
C PRO A 16 -3.58 7.96 15.93
N PHE A 17 -3.90 8.55 14.77
CA PHE A 17 -3.55 8.01 13.47
C PHE A 17 -2.23 8.63 13.04
N GLU A 18 -1.23 7.79 12.87
CA GLU A 18 0.12 8.18 12.50
C GLU A 18 0.47 7.61 11.13
N LEU A 19 0.96 8.48 10.25
CA LEU A 19 1.47 8.10 8.95
C LEU A 19 2.98 7.80 9.02
N PHE A 20 3.39 6.67 8.45
CA PHE A 20 4.80 6.29 8.39
C PHE A 20 5.46 6.75 7.09
N SER A 21 6.68 7.29 7.19
CA SER A 21 7.45 7.67 6.01
C SER A 21 7.89 6.43 5.22
N ILE A 22 8.13 6.62 3.92
CA ILE A 22 8.62 5.55 3.05
C ILE A 22 9.92 4.92 3.57
N ASP A 23 10.82 5.70 4.17
CA ASP A 23 12.09 5.20 4.72
C ASP A 23 11.88 4.25 5.90
N ILE A 24 10.94 4.57 6.79
CA ILE A 24 10.60 3.69 7.92
C ILE A 24 10.00 2.38 7.39
N ILE A 25 9.07 2.47 6.44
CA ILE A 25 8.42 1.32 5.82
C ILE A 25 9.47 0.42 5.15
N VAL A 26 10.36 0.98 4.32
CA VAL A 26 11.43 0.25 3.63
C VAL A 26 12.38 -0.40 4.63
N SER A 27 12.85 0.35 5.63
CA SER A 27 13.74 -0.19 6.67
C SER A 27 13.12 -1.39 7.40
N ARG A 28 11.81 -1.35 7.63
CA ARG A 28 11.08 -2.45 8.23
C ARG A 28 10.93 -3.63 7.28
N LEU A 29 10.59 -3.39 6.01
CA LEU A 29 10.48 -4.44 4.99
C LEU A 29 11.82 -5.15 4.73
N GLU A 30 12.95 -4.43 4.75
CA GLU A 30 14.29 -5.06 4.63
C GLU A 30 14.57 -6.03 5.78
N LYS A 31 14.14 -5.71 7.01
CA LYS A 31 14.31 -6.62 8.16
C LYS A 31 13.42 -7.85 8.08
N LEU A 32 12.29 -7.75 7.38
CA LEU A 32 11.31 -8.81 7.21
C LEU A 32 11.69 -9.74 6.05
N LYS A 33 12.26 -9.18 4.98
CA LYS A 33 12.74 -9.90 3.82
C LYS A 33 13.81 -10.90 4.23
N GLY A 34 13.54 -12.19 4.00
CA GLY A 34 14.48 -13.28 4.29
C GLY A 34 14.61 -13.65 5.77
N ALA A 35 13.73 -13.15 6.65
CA ALA A 35 13.59 -13.69 8.00
C ALA A 35 12.93 -15.08 7.95
N ASP A 36 13.39 -16.00 8.80
CA ASP A 36 12.83 -17.35 8.87
C ASP A 36 11.31 -17.31 9.12
N ASN A 37 10.56 -18.10 8.35
CA ASN A 37 9.10 -18.16 8.38
C ASN A 37 8.36 -16.86 8.01
N ASN A 38 9.00 -15.91 7.32
CA ASN A 38 8.32 -14.74 6.79
C ASN A 38 7.77 -15.00 5.37
N PRO A 39 6.48 -14.76 5.10
CA PRO A 39 5.93 -14.94 3.76
C PRO A 39 6.48 -13.94 2.73
N ILE A 40 7.06 -12.80 3.14
CA ILE A 40 7.62 -11.78 2.24
C ILE A 40 8.92 -12.30 1.61
N SER A 41 8.90 -12.55 0.31
CA SER A 41 10.09 -12.99 -0.45
C SER A 41 10.91 -11.82 -0.97
N ASN A 42 10.25 -10.75 -1.42
CA ASN A 42 10.90 -9.58 -2.00
C ASN A 42 9.97 -8.37 -1.94
N PHE A 43 10.53 -7.19 -2.15
CA PHE A 43 9.75 -5.99 -2.41
C PHE A 43 10.56 -5.01 -3.26
N TYR A 44 9.87 -4.11 -3.95
CA TYR A 44 10.52 -3.06 -4.73
C TYR A 44 9.65 -1.82 -4.83
N GLN A 45 10.30 -0.68 -5.01
CA GLN A 45 9.66 0.60 -5.25
C GLN A 45 9.42 0.80 -6.76
N LEU A 46 8.23 1.26 -7.11
CA LEU A 46 7.87 1.62 -8.47
C LEU A 46 7.41 3.07 -8.51
N ASP A 47 8.23 3.93 -9.09
CA ASP A 47 7.91 5.34 -9.31
C ASP A 47 7.05 5.54 -10.56
N GLU A 48 6.20 6.56 -10.52
CA GLU A 48 5.20 6.85 -11.56
C GLU A 48 4.44 5.57 -11.93
N ALA A 49 3.93 4.87 -10.91
CA ALA A 49 3.30 3.57 -11.03
C ALA A 49 2.07 3.66 -11.94
N THR A 50 1.99 2.73 -12.89
CA THR A 50 0.84 2.58 -13.77
C THR A 50 0.52 1.11 -13.90
N ARG A 51 -0.75 0.79 -14.21
CA ARG A 51 -1.18 -0.58 -14.53
C ARG A 51 -0.29 -1.23 -15.59
N SER A 52 0.17 -0.45 -16.59
CA SER A 52 1.06 -0.95 -17.64
C SER A 52 2.47 -1.26 -17.14
N LYS A 53 3.04 -0.47 -16.22
CA LYS A 53 4.38 -0.75 -15.67
C LYS A 53 4.37 -2.02 -14.82
N ILE A 54 3.31 -2.22 -14.05
CA ILE A 54 3.16 -3.39 -13.18
C ILE A 54 3.05 -4.68 -14.00
N ARG A 55 2.23 -4.66 -15.05
CA ARG A 55 2.14 -5.78 -16.01
C ARG A 55 3.49 -6.17 -16.63
N LYS A 56 4.43 -5.22 -16.76
CA LYS A 56 5.76 -5.47 -17.34
C LYS A 56 6.77 -6.01 -16.33
N HIS A 57 6.49 -5.94 -15.03
CA HIS A 57 7.44 -6.39 -14.00
C HIS A 57 7.51 -7.90 -13.83
N THR A 58 6.58 -8.68 -14.39
CA THR A 58 6.62 -10.14 -14.35
C THR A 58 6.98 -10.74 -15.69
N TYR A 59 8.02 -11.59 -15.72
CA TYR A 59 8.40 -12.36 -16.90
C TYR A 59 7.60 -13.67 -17.05
N GLN A 60 6.86 -14.15 -16.03
CA GLN A 60 6.22 -15.48 -16.05
C GLN A 60 4.89 -15.54 -15.26
N GLU A 61 3.93 -16.29 -15.82
CA GLU A 61 2.69 -16.86 -15.26
C GLU A 61 1.59 -15.93 -14.68
N ASN A 62 0.82 -15.39 -15.63
CA ASN A 62 -0.53 -14.78 -15.71
C ASN A 62 -1.57 -14.75 -14.55
N ALA A 63 -1.26 -14.96 -13.27
CA ALA A 63 -2.28 -14.77 -12.22
C ALA A 63 -1.78 -14.30 -10.86
N ARG A 64 -0.48 -14.11 -10.67
CA ARG A 64 0.10 -13.88 -9.35
C ARG A 64 -0.41 -12.58 -8.69
N PHE A 65 -0.81 -12.71 -7.44
CA PHE A 65 -1.20 -11.67 -6.52
C PHE A 65 0.02 -11.11 -5.78
N PHE A 66 -0.14 -9.89 -5.28
CA PHE A 66 0.85 -9.21 -4.46
C PHE A 66 0.16 -8.18 -3.60
N ALA A 67 0.76 -7.85 -2.46
CA ALA A 67 0.35 -6.73 -1.64
C ALA A 67 1.10 -5.46 -2.07
N TYR A 68 0.53 -4.30 -1.82
CA TYR A 68 1.14 -3.02 -2.14
C TYR A 68 0.85 -1.95 -1.08
N ILE A 69 1.69 -0.91 -1.08
CA ILE A 69 1.46 0.33 -0.32
C ILE A 69 1.39 1.51 -1.29
N LYS A 70 0.35 2.34 -1.17
CA LYS A 70 0.25 3.66 -1.82
C LYS A 70 0.58 4.77 -0.84
N PHE A 71 1.10 5.87 -1.38
CA PHE A 71 1.62 6.98 -0.60
C PHE A 71 0.84 8.26 -0.87
N CYS A 72 0.73 9.11 0.15
CA CYS A 72 0.38 10.52 -0.03
C CYS A 72 1.64 11.39 0.07
N ASN A 73 1.60 12.52 -0.63
CA ASN A 73 2.62 13.55 -0.52
C ASN A 73 2.25 14.54 0.58
N VAL A 74 3.14 14.71 1.56
CA VAL A 74 3.02 15.71 2.63
C VAL A 74 4.28 16.57 2.60
N ASN A 75 4.15 17.83 2.18
CA ASN A 75 5.26 18.79 2.09
C ASN A 75 6.49 18.29 1.28
N GLY A 76 6.27 17.47 0.26
CA GLY A 76 7.34 16.89 -0.57
C GLY A 76 7.79 15.50 -0.13
N ASP A 77 7.40 15.05 1.07
CA ASP A 77 7.76 13.74 1.61
C ASP A 77 6.65 12.70 1.38
N LYS A 78 7.05 11.42 1.28
CA LYS A 78 6.15 10.29 0.99
C LYS A 78 5.76 9.55 2.26
N TYR A 79 4.46 9.45 2.49
CA TYR A 79 3.90 8.75 3.65
C TYR A 79 2.90 7.67 3.23
N GLY A 80 3.02 6.46 3.80
CA GLY A 80 2.13 5.36 3.49
C GLY A 80 0.71 5.67 3.93
N LEU A 81 -0.26 5.48 3.03
CA LEU A 81 -1.67 5.83 3.28
C LEU A 81 -2.62 4.64 3.09
N VAL A 82 -2.37 3.80 2.10
CA VAL A 82 -3.23 2.64 1.77
C VAL A 82 -2.39 1.39 1.62
N GLY A 83 -2.84 0.30 2.23
CA GLY A 83 -2.39 -1.05 1.97
C GLY A 83 -3.47 -1.78 1.19
N GLY A 84 -3.10 -2.46 0.10
CA GLY A 84 -4.03 -3.23 -0.70
C GLY A 84 -3.39 -4.48 -1.27
N LYS A 85 -4.20 -5.39 -1.82
CA LYS A 85 -3.72 -6.47 -2.67
C LYS A 85 -4.28 -6.36 -4.08
N THR A 86 -3.50 -6.81 -5.06
CA THR A 86 -3.98 -6.94 -6.43
C THR A 86 -3.16 -8.01 -7.16
N ASN A 87 -3.31 -8.13 -8.48
CA ASN A 87 -2.56 -9.07 -9.30
C ASN A 87 -1.88 -8.39 -10.49
N TYR A 88 -0.89 -9.08 -11.06
CA TYR A 88 -0.11 -8.55 -12.18
C TYR A 88 -0.89 -8.48 -13.50
N THR A 89 -1.92 -9.31 -13.69
CA THR A 89 -2.69 -9.38 -14.95
C THR A 89 -3.65 -8.19 -15.09
N SER A 90 -4.41 -7.90 -14.04
CA SER A 90 -5.41 -6.83 -13.97
C SER A 90 -5.23 -6.03 -12.68
N PRO A 91 -4.14 -5.24 -12.57
CA PRO A 91 -3.83 -4.50 -11.36
C PRO A 91 -4.87 -3.42 -11.09
N ASP A 92 -5.49 -3.49 -9.92
CA ASP A 92 -6.45 -2.53 -9.41
C ASP A 92 -5.74 -1.41 -8.65
N LEU A 93 -5.15 -0.50 -9.42
CA LEU A 93 -4.47 0.67 -8.88
C LEU A 93 -5.06 1.93 -9.50
N ASP A 94 -5.77 2.68 -8.66
CA ASP A 94 -6.31 4.00 -8.96
C ASP A 94 -5.68 5.07 -8.04
N PHE A 95 -5.34 6.21 -8.65
CA PHE A 95 -4.82 7.42 -7.99
C PHE A 95 -5.76 8.61 -8.20
N SER A 96 -7.02 8.38 -8.59
CA SER A 96 -8.01 9.44 -8.69
C SER A 96 -8.36 10.00 -7.31
N LYS A 97 -8.56 11.32 -7.26
CA LYS A 97 -9.03 12.06 -6.08
C LYS A 97 -10.55 12.18 -6.00
N ASN A 98 -11.27 11.85 -7.06
CA ASN A 98 -12.67 12.22 -7.21
C ASN A 98 -13.53 11.57 -6.11
N TYR A 99 -14.08 12.45 -5.27
CA TYR A 99 -14.92 12.10 -4.12
C TYR A 99 -16.43 12.03 -4.47
N GLU A 100 -16.80 12.35 -5.70
CA GLU A 100 -18.20 12.65 -6.06
C GLU A 100 -19.13 11.43 -6.18
N ASN A 101 -18.60 10.19 -6.17
CA ASN A 101 -19.43 8.97 -6.24
C ASN A 101 -19.33 8.15 -4.95
N SER A 102 -20.46 7.58 -4.51
CA SER A 102 -20.72 6.95 -3.20
C SER A 102 -19.90 5.70 -2.83
N SER A 103 -18.79 5.42 -3.52
CA SER A 103 -17.85 4.31 -3.29
C SER A 103 -16.42 4.84 -3.03
N THR A 104 -16.31 6.00 -2.39
CA THR A 104 -15.01 6.59 -2.04
C THR A 104 -14.38 5.88 -0.85
N SER A 105 -13.22 5.28 -1.05
CA SER A 105 -12.39 4.77 0.05
C SER A 105 -12.06 5.90 1.03
N PHE A 106 -11.92 5.56 2.31
CA PHE A 106 -11.62 6.51 3.39
C PHE A 106 -10.37 7.35 3.06
N ALA A 107 -9.40 6.76 2.37
CA ALA A 107 -8.19 7.44 1.91
C ALA A 107 -8.47 8.64 0.98
N ARG A 108 -9.42 8.55 0.04
CA ARG A 108 -9.78 9.70 -0.82
C ARG A 108 -10.38 10.84 0.00
N LYS A 109 -11.24 10.51 0.97
CA LYS A 109 -11.81 11.49 1.91
C LYS A 109 -10.71 12.14 2.75
N TYR A 110 -9.78 11.35 3.25
CA TYR A 110 -8.63 11.82 4.01
C TYR A 110 -7.77 12.79 3.19
N LEU A 111 -7.43 12.45 1.95
CA LEU A 111 -6.67 13.33 1.05
C LEU A 111 -7.42 14.65 0.78
N SER A 112 -8.72 14.56 0.47
CA SER A 112 -9.55 15.75 0.20
C SER A 112 -9.65 16.67 1.41
N ASN A 113 -9.88 16.13 2.60
CA ASN A 113 -10.05 16.92 3.83
C ASN A 113 -8.75 17.61 4.27
N ASN A 114 -7.60 17.01 3.95
CA ASN A 114 -6.29 17.54 4.34
C ASN A 114 -5.58 18.28 3.20
N ASN A 115 -6.23 18.45 2.03
CA ASN A 115 -5.64 19.06 0.84
C ASN A 115 -4.30 18.42 0.43
N LEU A 116 -4.26 17.08 0.47
CA LEU A 116 -3.07 16.27 0.13
C LEU A 116 -3.24 15.60 -1.22
N ASP A 117 -2.11 15.28 -1.87
CA ASP A 117 -2.06 14.56 -3.14
C ASP A 117 -1.61 13.11 -2.95
N TRP A 118 -2.07 12.24 -3.86
CA TRP A 118 -1.42 10.96 -4.04
C TRP A 118 0.00 11.18 -4.54
N ASP A 119 0.95 10.47 -3.95
CA ASP A 119 2.24 10.24 -4.58
C ASP A 119 2.12 9.02 -5.51
N LYS A 120 2.72 9.09 -6.69
CA LYS A 120 2.60 8.02 -7.69
C LYS A 120 3.59 6.87 -7.47
N THR A 121 4.39 6.91 -6.41
CA THR A 121 5.19 5.76 -5.99
C THR A 121 4.28 4.70 -5.36
N VAL A 122 4.59 3.44 -5.65
CA VAL A 122 4.01 2.26 -4.98
C VAL A 122 5.15 1.38 -4.50
N ILE A 123 5.03 0.80 -3.31
CA ILE A 123 5.84 -0.35 -2.93
C ILE A 123 5.04 -1.60 -3.27
N ILE A 124 5.64 -2.49 -4.07
CA ILE A 124 5.10 -3.82 -4.35
C ILE A 124 5.80 -4.81 -3.44
N ILE A 125 5.01 -5.65 -2.76
CA ILE A 125 5.47 -6.65 -1.80
C ILE A 125 5.08 -8.03 -2.34
N GLU A 126 6.10 -8.82 -2.66
CA GLU A 126 5.94 -10.18 -3.17
C GLU A 126 6.07 -11.18 -2.03
N HIS A 127 5.21 -12.20 -2.07
CA HIS A 127 5.30 -13.34 -1.16
C HIS A 127 6.03 -14.52 -1.79
N ILE A 128 6.47 -15.48 -0.98
CA ILE A 128 7.01 -16.76 -1.45
C ILE A 128 6.06 -17.42 -2.47
N PRO A 129 6.59 -18.12 -3.49
CA PRO A 129 5.75 -18.79 -4.48
C PRO A 129 4.79 -19.79 -3.84
N THR A 130 3.56 -19.83 -4.37
CA THR A 130 2.54 -20.80 -4.00
C THR A 130 2.25 -21.73 -5.19
N HIS A 131 1.47 -22.78 -4.95
CA HIS A 131 1.20 -23.84 -5.93
C HIS A 131 -0.11 -23.64 -6.70
N ASP A 132 -0.99 -22.75 -6.22
CA ASP A 132 -2.29 -22.49 -6.81
C ASP A 132 -2.76 -21.06 -6.53
N LYS A 133 -3.77 -20.61 -7.29
CA LYS A 133 -4.27 -19.23 -7.26
C LYS A 133 -4.95 -18.86 -5.93
N GLU A 134 -5.61 -19.80 -5.25
CA GLU A 134 -6.30 -19.53 -3.99
C GLU A 134 -5.27 -19.27 -2.90
N SER A 135 -4.29 -20.15 -2.77
CA SER A 135 -3.14 -19.95 -1.87
C SER A 135 -2.38 -18.65 -2.17
N ASP A 136 -2.22 -18.30 -3.45
CA ASP A 136 -1.56 -17.07 -3.88
C ASP A 136 -2.32 -15.81 -3.43
N ASP A 137 -3.64 -15.80 -3.60
CA ASP A 137 -4.51 -14.70 -3.16
C ASP A 137 -4.55 -14.57 -1.64
N GLU A 138 -4.65 -15.70 -0.92
CA GLU A 138 -4.62 -15.73 0.55
C GLU A 138 -3.30 -15.20 1.11
N MET A 139 -2.17 -15.53 0.48
CA MET A 139 -0.86 -15.03 0.90
C MET A 139 -0.74 -13.52 0.69
N ALA A 140 -1.22 -13.00 -0.45
CA ALA A 140 -1.26 -11.56 -0.68
C ALA A 140 -2.19 -10.84 0.31
N LEU A 141 -3.35 -11.42 0.64
CA LEU A 141 -4.30 -10.90 1.64
C LEU A 141 -3.70 -10.89 3.04
N PHE A 142 -3.01 -11.97 3.43
CA PHE A 142 -2.33 -12.03 4.72
C PHE A 142 -1.31 -10.90 4.88
N ILE A 143 -0.50 -10.65 3.82
CA ILE A 143 0.46 -9.56 3.81
C ILE A 143 -0.24 -8.20 3.82
N GLU A 144 -1.29 -8.00 3.03
CA GLU A 144 -2.08 -6.77 3.04
C GLU A 144 -2.55 -6.43 4.48
N CYS A 145 -3.20 -7.37 5.15
CA CYS A 145 -3.66 -7.18 6.52
C CYS A 145 -2.50 -6.91 7.49
N PHE A 146 -1.34 -7.56 7.30
CA PHE A 146 -0.13 -7.25 8.07
C PHE A 146 0.33 -5.81 7.85
N LEU A 147 0.47 -5.35 6.60
CA LEU A 147 0.94 -4.00 6.28
C LEU A 147 -0.01 -2.92 6.81
N GLN A 148 -1.33 -3.12 6.69
CA GLN A 148 -2.34 -2.21 7.20
C GLN A 148 -2.22 -2.02 8.73
N ARG A 149 -1.97 -3.10 9.48
CA ARG A 149 -1.77 -3.05 10.93
C ARG A 149 -0.40 -2.49 11.32
N GLU A 150 0.66 -2.91 10.63
CA GLU A 150 2.04 -2.52 10.95
C GLU A 150 2.28 -1.03 10.70
N PHE A 151 1.66 -0.46 9.66
CA PHE A 151 1.91 0.91 9.21
C PHE A 151 0.67 1.81 9.25
N ASN A 152 -0.37 1.42 10.00
CA ASN A 152 -1.63 2.18 10.12
C ASN A 152 -2.22 2.59 8.75
N LEU A 153 -2.26 1.69 7.78
CA LEU A 153 -2.75 2.03 6.43
C LEU A 153 -4.26 1.83 6.34
N PHE A 154 -4.93 2.64 5.53
CA PHE A 154 -6.33 2.40 5.16
C PHE A 154 -6.43 1.21 4.21
N GLU A 155 -7.59 0.56 4.25
CA GLU A 155 -7.97 -0.44 3.25
C GLU A 155 -8.13 0.20 1.87
N SER A 156 -7.80 -0.56 0.82
CA SER A 156 -7.79 -0.09 -0.56
C SER A 156 -9.17 0.01 -1.20
#